data_AF-A0A932QH44-F1
#
_entry.id   AF-A0A932QH44-F1
#
_cell.length_a   1.000
_cell.length_b   1.000
_cell.length_c   1.000
_cell.angle_alpha   90.00
_cell.angle_beta   90.00
_cell.angle_gamma   90.00
#
_symmetry.space_group_name_H-M   'P 1'
#
loop_
_entity.id
_entity.type
_entity.pdbx_description
1 polymer ?
#
loop_
_entity_poly.entity_id
_entity_poly.type
_entity_poly.pdbx_seq_one_letter_code
_entity_poly.pdbx_strand_id
1 'polypeptide(L)'
;MPPSIQHLPYATRAALELALAQSADGTWGGAMLTVPGARAEGFEGVGTVHAVHRLLEYGWDKDAPPIYQARRILFRLLAEDDDPALLFEYAQKLSPRGAKLDDESFAMARQTLREAAGAVLAQAGFEADPRLRGAARRTLDRLGEFLRSPIAEKPWVRVGNQQVLSPDAFPPSIYALQMLSYMPLFRTEHYDKMELLYRWLTRPLPRQEALQLAGKKIIPIPNAVLGDRLPHRNAVEDDVPAAIAWLELMARLNYLRRNENWCKMYERFVDDCGRDGVWHPHKGMAMPRSSMPWVWASYPLEPAHGGDERWADITFRIGLIARILGRGVTLV
;
A
#
# COMPACT_ATOMS: atom_id res chain seq x y z
N MET A 1 -18.51 34.74 -3.75
CA MET A 1 -17.85 33.94 -4.80
C MET A 1 -18.91 33.35 -5.71
N PRO A 2 -18.70 33.32 -7.04
CA PRO A 2 -19.58 32.58 -7.94
C PRO A 2 -19.55 31.08 -7.61
N PRO A 3 -20.64 30.33 -7.88
CA PRO A 3 -20.62 28.89 -7.77
C PRO A 3 -19.56 28.31 -8.71
N SER A 4 -18.66 27.50 -8.15
CA SER A 4 -17.61 26.80 -8.91
C SER A 4 -17.80 25.30 -8.76
N ILE A 5 -17.57 24.56 -9.84
CA ILE A 5 -17.69 23.10 -9.86
C ILE A 5 -16.78 22.43 -8.82
N GLN A 6 -15.67 23.09 -8.46
CA GLN A 6 -14.73 22.64 -7.43
C GLN A 6 -15.35 22.57 -6.01
N HIS A 7 -16.49 23.22 -5.79
CA HIS A 7 -17.19 23.17 -4.50
C HIS A 7 -18.18 22.00 -4.41
N LEU A 8 -18.41 21.26 -5.51
CA LEU A 8 -19.26 20.08 -5.50
C LEU A 8 -18.45 18.88 -4.99
N PRO A 9 -18.93 18.13 -3.98
CA PRO A 9 -18.31 16.87 -3.58
C PRO A 9 -18.17 15.93 -4.77
N TYR A 10 -17.08 15.17 -4.82
CA TYR A 10 -16.81 14.19 -5.88
C TYR A 10 -16.63 14.79 -7.29
N ALA A 11 -16.41 16.10 -7.41
CA ALA A 11 -16.23 16.77 -8.70
C ALA A 11 -14.78 16.89 -9.18
N THR A 12 -13.81 16.32 -8.46
CA THR A 12 -12.42 16.28 -8.92
C THR A 12 -12.35 15.55 -10.25
N ARG A 13 -11.89 16.23 -11.30
CA ARG A 13 -11.88 15.71 -12.69
C ARG A 13 -11.22 14.34 -12.78
N ALA A 14 -10.03 14.19 -12.20
CA ALA A 14 -9.29 12.92 -12.23
C ALA A 14 -10.04 11.78 -11.53
N ALA A 15 -10.81 12.08 -10.48
CA ALA A 15 -11.65 11.09 -9.81
C ALA A 15 -12.84 10.66 -10.68
N LEU A 16 -13.47 11.61 -11.38
CA LEU A 16 -14.55 11.34 -12.34
C LEU A 16 -14.05 10.51 -13.53
N GLU A 17 -12.90 10.85 -14.10
CA GLU A 17 -12.28 10.09 -15.19
C GLU A 17 -11.97 8.65 -14.76
N LEU A 18 -11.43 8.47 -13.56
CA LEU A 18 -11.19 7.14 -13.00
C LEU A 18 -12.51 6.38 -12.78
N ALA A 19 -13.54 7.03 -12.24
CA ALA A 19 -14.86 6.42 -12.05
C ALA A 19 -15.50 6.00 -13.40
N LEU A 20 -15.37 6.82 -14.44
CA LEU A 20 -15.89 6.53 -15.78
C LEU A 20 -15.15 5.38 -16.47
N ALA A 21 -13.90 5.10 -16.09
CA ALA A 21 -13.14 3.97 -16.60
C ALA A 21 -13.56 2.62 -16.00
N GLN A 22 -14.50 2.59 -15.05
CA GLN A 22 -15.00 1.36 -14.46
C GLN A 22 -15.81 0.55 -15.47
N SER A 23 -15.52 -0.75 -15.53
CA SER A 23 -16.30 -1.70 -16.32
C SER A 23 -17.65 -2.01 -15.66
N ALA A 24 -18.61 -2.50 -16.46
CA ALA A 24 -19.97 -2.80 -15.97
C ALA A 24 -20.02 -3.88 -14.86
N ASP A 25 -18.96 -4.68 -14.73
CA ASP A 25 -18.82 -5.68 -13.66
C ASP A 25 -18.25 -5.10 -12.35
N GLY A 26 -18.00 -3.79 -12.31
CA GLY A 26 -17.46 -3.08 -11.16
C GLY A 26 -15.94 -3.13 -11.04
N THR A 27 -15.23 -3.64 -12.05
CA THR A 27 -13.76 -3.75 -12.05
C THR A 27 -13.09 -2.71 -12.96
N TRP A 28 -11.77 -2.56 -12.81
CA TRP A 28 -10.93 -1.77 -13.71
C TRP A 28 -9.88 -2.64 -14.38
N GLY A 29 -9.66 -2.40 -15.67
CA GLY A 29 -8.54 -2.97 -16.45
C GLY A 29 -8.50 -4.50 -16.53
N GLY A 30 -9.53 -5.22 -16.06
CA GLY A 30 -9.50 -6.68 -15.91
C GLY A 30 -8.40 -7.17 -14.96
N ALA A 31 -7.92 -6.31 -14.05
CA ALA A 31 -6.78 -6.56 -13.17
C ALA A 31 -7.04 -6.04 -11.76
N MET A 32 -6.17 -6.38 -10.81
CA MET A 32 -6.26 -5.94 -9.42
C MET A 32 -5.15 -4.97 -9.03
N LEU A 33 -3.88 -5.33 -9.26
CA LEU A 33 -2.69 -4.62 -8.79
C LEU A 33 -1.87 -3.99 -9.93
N THR A 34 -2.42 -3.95 -11.15
CA THR A 34 -1.75 -3.28 -12.27
C THR A 34 -1.77 -1.76 -12.05
N VAL A 35 -0.62 -1.12 -12.21
CA VAL A 35 -0.52 0.34 -12.31
C VAL A 35 -0.41 0.74 -13.79
N PRO A 36 -1.01 1.86 -14.22
CA PRO A 36 -0.86 2.35 -15.58
C PRO A 36 0.61 2.50 -15.99
N GLY A 37 0.92 2.13 -17.23
CA GLY A 37 2.25 2.30 -17.79
C GLY A 37 2.58 3.77 -18.06
N ALA A 38 3.86 4.11 -18.20
CA ALA A 38 4.30 5.48 -18.46
C ALA A 38 3.76 6.11 -19.77
N ARG A 39 3.23 5.28 -20.68
CA ARG A 39 2.62 5.69 -21.95
C ARG A 39 1.10 5.56 -21.96
N ALA A 40 0.48 5.15 -20.85
CA ALA A 40 -0.96 5.01 -20.77
C ALA A 40 -1.63 6.37 -20.85
N GLU A 41 -2.77 6.45 -21.55
CA GLU A 41 -3.60 7.65 -21.54
C GLU A 41 -4.52 7.62 -20.31
N GLY A 42 -4.37 8.61 -19.42
CA GLY A 42 -5.17 8.71 -18.21
C GLY A 42 -5.00 7.50 -17.27
N PHE A 43 -6.09 6.75 -17.08
CA PHE A 43 -6.18 5.60 -16.16
C PHE A 43 -6.23 4.25 -16.88
N GLU A 44 -5.88 4.20 -18.17
CA GLU A 44 -5.91 2.95 -18.93
C GLU A 44 -5.08 1.84 -18.26
N GLY A 45 -5.68 0.66 -18.13
CA GLY A 45 -5.04 -0.53 -17.56
C GLY A 45 -4.87 -0.52 -16.04
N VAL A 46 -5.39 0.49 -15.32
CA VAL A 46 -5.36 0.49 -13.85
C VAL A 46 -6.11 -0.74 -13.30
N GLY A 47 -5.53 -1.35 -12.27
CA GLY A 47 -6.15 -2.44 -11.53
C GLY A 47 -7.17 -1.96 -10.50
N THR A 48 -8.16 -2.79 -10.22
CA THR A 48 -9.30 -2.49 -9.34
C THR A 48 -8.90 -2.06 -7.94
N VAL A 49 -7.88 -2.67 -7.32
CA VAL A 49 -7.42 -2.28 -5.98
C VAL A 49 -6.84 -0.86 -6.01
N HIS A 50 -5.98 -0.57 -6.99
CA HIS A 50 -5.40 0.77 -7.13
C HIS A 50 -6.44 1.82 -7.48
N ALA A 51 -7.42 1.50 -8.32
CA ALA A 51 -8.52 2.40 -8.65
C ALA A 51 -9.36 2.75 -7.42
N VAL A 52 -9.78 1.74 -6.64
CA VAL A 52 -10.57 1.97 -5.43
C VAL A 52 -9.77 2.75 -4.39
N HIS A 53 -8.51 2.38 -4.14
CA HIS A 53 -7.63 3.12 -3.25
C HIS A 53 -7.55 4.59 -3.68
N ARG A 54 -7.31 4.86 -4.95
CA ARG A 54 -7.17 6.22 -5.46
C ARG A 54 -8.47 7.03 -5.38
N LEU A 55 -9.64 6.42 -5.59
CA LEU A 55 -10.93 7.08 -5.34
C LEU A 55 -11.12 7.45 -3.86
N LEU A 56 -10.72 6.58 -2.93
CA LEU A 56 -10.74 6.88 -1.49
C LEU A 56 -9.81 8.05 -1.15
N GLU A 57 -8.64 8.13 -1.80
CA GLU A 57 -7.71 9.25 -1.66
C GLU A 57 -8.24 10.57 -2.23
N TYR A 58 -9.07 10.51 -3.29
CA TYR A 58 -9.85 11.66 -3.76
C TYR A 58 -11.05 11.99 -2.86
N GLY A 59 -11.21 11.30 -1.73
CA GLY A 59 -12.24 11.55 -0.73
C GLY A 59 -13.58 10.87 -1.00
N TRP A 60 -13.66 9.94 -1.96
CA TRP A 60 -14.89 9.16 -2.20
C TRP A 60 -15.11 8.18 -1.05
N ASP A 61 -16.36 8.01 -0.65
CA ASP A 61 -16.72 7.07 0.42
C ASP A 61 -17.18 5.70 -0.12
N LYS A 62 -17.37 4.75 0.79
CA LYS A 62 -17.82 3.37 0.47
C LYS A 62 -19.19 3.28 -0.20
N ASP A 63 -20.02 4.31 -0.07
CA ASP A 63 -21.38 4.37 -0.59
C ASP A 63 -21.41 5.05 -1.98
N ALA A 64 -20.30 5.66 -2.40
CA ALA A 64 -20.14 6.19 -3.75
C ALA A 64 -20.27 5.06 -4.81
N PRO A 65 -21.00 5.28 -5.93
CA PRO A 65 -21.38 4.19 -6.85
C PRO A 65 -20.22 3.31 -7.34
N PRO A 66 -19.05 3.85 -7.75
CA PRO A 66 -17.97 3.00 -8.23
C PRO A 66 -17.38 2.08 -7.15
N ILE A 67 -17.22 2.59 -5.93
CA ILE A 67 -16.70 1.80 -4.80
C ILE A 67 -17.75 0.76 -4.38
N TYR A 68 -19.02 1.15 -4.34
CA TYR A 68 -20.13 0.25 -4.03
C TYR A 68 -20.23 -0.92 -5.04
N GLN A 69 -19.99 -0.68 -6.32
CA GLN A 69 -19.99 -1.75 -7.34
C GLN A 69 -18.77 -2.68 -7.17
N ALA A 70 -17.59 -2.11 -6.94
CA ALA A 70 -16.35 -2.87 -6.77
C ALA A 70 -16.35 -3.78 -5.53
N ARG A 71 -17.13 -3.46 -4.50
CA ARG A 71 -17.15 -4.21 -3.22
C ARG A 71 -17.37 -5.71 -3.42
N ARG A 72 -18.20 -6.11 -4.40
CA ARG A 72 -18.57 -7.52 -4.59
C ARG A 72 -17.34 -8.35 -4.91
N ILE A 73 -16.51 -7.89 -5.85
CA ILE A 73 -15.30 -8.61 -6.23
C ILE A 73 -14.23 -8.53 -5.12
N LEU A 74 -14.11 -7.38 -4.45
CA LEU A 74 -13.16 -7.21 -3.35
C LEU A 74 -13.47 -8.15 -2.17
N PHE A 75 -14.74 -8.28 -1.77
CA PHE A 75 -15.13 -9.24 -0.74
C PHE A 75 -14.97 -10.69 -1.20
N ARG A 76 -15.18 -10.98 -2.50
CA ARG A 76 -14.93 -12.31 -3.06
C ARG A 76 -13.45 -12.69 -2.98
N LEU A 77 -12.53 -11.74 -3.17
CA LEU A 77 -11.10 -11.94 -3.01
C LEU A 77 -10.69 -12.27 -1.56
N LEU A 78 -11.48 -11.86 -0.57
CA LEU A 78 -11.24 -12.22 0.83
C LEU A 78 -11.51 -13.68 1.15
N ALA A 79 -12.36 -14.33 0.37
CA ALA A 79 -12.67 -15.74 0.55
C ALA A 79 -11.46 -16.63 0.22
N GLU A 80 -11.41 -17.81 0.82
CA GLU A 80 -10.51 -18.91 0.43
C GLU A 80 -11.13 -19.69 -0.74
N ASP A 81 -11.57 -18.93 -1.77
CA ASP A 81 -12.04 -19.45 -3.05
C ASP A 81 -10.82 -19.72 -3.94
N ASP A 82 -10.71 -20.96 -4.43
CA ASP A 82 -9.66 -21.47 -5.31
C ASP A 82 -10.01 -21.34 -6.80
N ASP A 83 -11.07 -20.61 -7.14
CA ASP A 83 -11.41 -20.28 -8.53
C ASP A 83 -10.21 -19.59 -9.23
N PRO A 84 -9.62 -20.22 -10.27
CA PRO A 84 -8.49 -19.66 -11.01
C PRO A 84 -8.80 -18.30 -11.66
N ALA A 85 -10.08 -17.99 -11.93
CA ALA A 85 -10.48 -16.69 -12.45
C ALA A 85 -10.16 -15.54 -11.47
N LEU A 86 -10.03 -15.85 -10.18
CA LEU A 86 -9.67 -14.87 -9.15
C LEU A 86 -8.16 -14.64 -9.01
N LEU A 87 -7.34 -15.18 -9.91
CA LEU A 87 -5.91 -14.85 -10.00
C LEU A 87 -5.63 -13.58 -10.82
N PHE A 88 -6.58 -13.12 -11.64
CA PHE A 88 -6.43 -11.93 -12.48
C PHE A 88 -5.08 -11.90 -13.23
N GLU A 89 -4.30 -10.82 -13.08
CA GLU A 89 -3.01 -10.67 -13.75
C GLU A 89 -2.00 -11.75 -13.36
N TYR A 90 -2.12 -12.38 -12.18
CA TYR A 90 -1.23 -13.46 -11.78
C TYR A 90 -1.46 -14.75 -12.54
N ALA A 91 -2.66 -14.97 -13.09
CA ALA A 91 -2.93 -16.12 -13.95
C ALA A 91 -1.93 -16.11 -15.11
N GLN A 92 -1.82 -15.00 -15.84
CA GLN A 92 -0.89 -14.91 -16.96
C GLN A 92 0.58 -14.79 -16.53
N LYS A 93 0.87 -14.02 -15.47
CA LYS A 93 2.25 -13.76 -15.03
C LYS A 93 2.96 -15.01 -14.49
N LEU A 94 2.23 -15.88 -13.79
CA LEU A 94 2.81 -17.06 -13.15
C LEU A 94 2.58 -18.36 -13.95
N SER A 95 1.60 -18.35 -14.88
CA SER A 95 1.32 -19.42 -15.85
C SER A 95 1.55 -18.93 -17.29
N PRO A 96 2.80 -18.66 -17.69
CA PRO A 96 3.07 -18.31 -19.08
C PRO A 96 2.68 -19.48 -19.99
N ARG A 97 1.91 -19.19 -21.05
CA ARG A 97 1.38 -20.17 -22.03
C ARG A 97 0.38 -21.20 -21.45
N GLY A 98 -0.27 -20.90 -20.33
CA GLY A 98 -1.32 -21.76 -19.76
C GLY A 98 -0.81 -23.00 -19.02
N ALA A 99 0.48 -23.02 -18.64
CA ALA A 99 1.05 -24.10 -17.84
C ALA A 99 0.46 -24.11 -16.42
N LYS A 100 -0.07 -25.24 -15.94
CA LYS A 100 -0.67 -25.32 -14.59
C LYS A 100 0.26 -24.70 -13.54
N LEU A 101 -0.28 -23.77 -12.75
CA LEU A 101 0.43 -23.15 -11.64
C LEU A 101 0.59 -24.18 -10.53
N ASP A 102 1.76 -24.25 -9.91
CA ASP A 102 1.96 -25.04 -8.70
C ASP A 102 1.19 -24.44 -7.51
N ASP A 103 0.76 -25.30 -6.58
CA ASP A 103 -0.18 -24.94 -5.51
C ASP A 103 0.39 -23.83 -4.59
N GLU A 104 1.71 -23.81 -4.37
CA GLU A 104 2.38 -22.80 -3.56
C GLU A 104 2.35 -21.42 -4.23
N SER A 105 2.67 -21.36 -5.53
CA SER A 105 2.59 -20.11 -6.30
C SER A 105 1.15 -19.59 -6.40
N PHE A 106 0.18 -20.50 -6.51
CA PHE A 106 -1.24 -20.17 -6.48
C PHE A 106 -1.61 -19.53 -5.14
N ALA A 107 -1.28 -20.20 -4.04
CA ALA A 107 -1.58 -19.73 -2.68
C ALA A 107 -0.94 -18.36 -2.40
N MET A 108 0.31 -18.14 -2.83
CA MET A 108 1.01 -16.86 -2.68
C MET A 108 0.33 -15.72 -3.46
N ALA A 109 -0.04 -15.96 -4.72
CA ALA A 109 -0.74 -14.97 -5.53
C ALA A 109 -2.11 -14.62 -4.93
N ARG A 110 -2.89 -15.63 -4.52
CA ARG A 110 -4.18 -15.44 -3.86
C ARG A 110 -4.05 -14.66 -2.55
N GLN A 111 -3.02 -14.97 -1.75
CA GLN A 111 -2.77 -14.25 -0.51
C GLN A 111 -2.45 -12.77 -0.77
N THR A 112 -1.64 -12.47 -1.79
CA THR A 112 -1.32 -11.09 -2.15
C THR A 112 -2.58 -10.31 -2.56
N LEU A 113 -3.43 -10.90 -3.41
CA LEU A 113 -4.70 -10.27 -3.82
C LEU A 113 -5.67 -10.09 -2.64
N ARG A 114 -5.71 -11.06 -1.72
CA ARG A 114 -6.53 -11.00 -0.51
C ARG A 114 -6.11 -9.85 0.41
N GLU A 115 -4.81 -9.73 0.68
CA GLU A 115 -4.28 -8.64 1.51
C GLU A 115 -4.53 -7.28 0.86
N ALA A 116 -4.36 -7.19 -0.46
CA ALA A 116 -4.58 -5.95 -1.20
C ALA A 116 -6.06 -5.54 -1.24
N ALA A 117 -6.98 -6.48 -1.46
CA ALA A 117 -8.41 -6.24 -1.34
C ALA A 117 -8.81 -5.86 0.10
N GLY A 118 -8.21 -6.52 1.09
CA GLY A 118 -8.39 -6.20 2.50
C GLY A 118 -7.93 -4.79 2.85
N ALA A 119 -6.82 -4.34 2.27
CA ALA A 119 -6.30 -2.99 2.47
C ALA A 119 -7.30 -1.90 2.07
N VAL A 120 -7.87 -2.00 0.86
CA VAL A 120 -8.81 -0.99 0.36
C VAL A 120 -10.18 -1.09 1.02
N LEU A 121 -10.62 -2.29 1.41
CA LEU A 121 -11.85 -2.45 2.21
C LEU A 121 -11.67 -1.85 3.61
N ALA A 122 -10.52 -2.04 4.25
CA ALA A 122 -10.21 -1.42 5.53
C ALA A 122 -10.21 0.11 5.42
N GLN A 123 -9.53 0.65 4.41
CA GLN A 123 -9.50 2.10 4.14
C GLN A 123 -10.90 2.68 3.87
N ALA A 124 -11.75 1.94 3.16
CA ALA A 124 -13.15 2.32 2.92
C ALA A 124 -14.04 2.24 4.17
N GLY A 125 -13.52 1.80 5.32
CA GLY A 125 -14.25 1.77 6.59
C GLY A 125 -15.01 0.47 6.87
N PHE A 126 -14.68 -0.63 6.19
CA PHE A 126 -15.31 -1.95 6.43
C PHE A 126 -14.70 -2.73 7.60
N GLU A 127 -13.97 -2.08 8.53
CA GLU A 127 -13.31 -2.76 9.67
C GLU A 127 -14.26 -3.65 10.49
N ALA A 128 -15.53 -3.26 10.62
CA ALA A 128 -16.53 -4.03 11.36
C ALA A 128 -17.09 -5.24 10.58
N ASP A 129 -16.84 -5.35 9.28
CA ASP A 129 -17.33 -6.46 8.46
C ASP A 129 -16.64 -7.78 8.86
N PRO A 130 -17.39 -8.83 9.25
CA PRO A 130 -16.81 -10.09 9.71
C PRO A 130 -15.89 -10.76 8.68
N ARG A 131 -16.12 -10.55 7.38
CA ARG A 131 -15.29 -11.13 6.31
C ARG A 131 -13.91 -10.49 6.27
N LEU A 132 -13.86 -9.16 6.39
CA LEU A 132 -12.59 -8.42 6.49
C LEU A 132 -11.87 -8.78 7.78
N ARG A 133 -12.56 -8.78 8.92
CA ARG A 133 -11.96 -9.17 10.21
C ARG A 133 -11.41 -10.59 10.18
N GLY A 134 -12.14 -11.53 9.56
CA GLY A 134 -11.68 -12.90 9.38
C GLY A 134 -10.41 -12.98 8.54
N ALA A 135 -10.35 -12.28 7.40
CA ALA A 135 -9.16 -12.22 6.56
C ALA A 135 -7.96 -11.56 7.26
N ALA A 136 -8.19 -10.46 7.99
CA ALA A 136 -7.18 -9.78 8.78
C ALA A 136 -6.63 -10.67 9.90
N ARG A 137 -7.51 -11.40 10.60
CA ARG A 137 -7.12 -12.36 11.65
C ARG A 137 -6.26 -13.49 11.10
N ARG A 138 -6.69 -14.16 10.02
CA ARG A 138 -5.89 -15.23 9.40
C ARG A 138 -4.52 -14.74 8.94
N THR A 139 -4.47 -13.55 8.34
CA THR A 139 -3.21 -12.91 7.92
C THR A 139 -2.32 -12.63 9.13
N LEU A 140 -2.85 -11.99 10.16
CA LEU A 140 -2.08 -11.63 11.36
C LEU A 140 -1.64 -12.86 12.16
N ASP A 141 -2.44 -13.92 12.20
CA ASP A 141 -2.08 -15.18 12.85
C ASP A 141 -0.88 -15.83 12.15
N ARG A 142 -0.90 -15.96 10.81
CA ARG A 142 0.24 -16.46 10.02
C ARG A 142 1.49 -15.59 10.17
N LEU A 143 1.32 -14.26 10.18
CA LEU A 143 2.42 -13.32 10.47
C LEU A 143 2.99 -13.59 11.87
N GLY A 144 2.12 -13.71 12.88
CA GLY A 144 2.53 -13.96 14.25
C GLY A 144 3.29 -15.28 14.42
N GLU A 145 2.85 -16.34 13.75
CA GLU A 145 3.54 -17.64 13.72
C GLU A 145 4.93 -17.51 13.11
N PHE A 146 5.04 -16.89 11.93
CA PHE A 146 6.32 -16.64 11.28
C PHE A 146 7.24 -15.78 12.15
N LEU A 147 6.76 -14.66 12.68
CA LEU A 147 7.56 -13.70 13.45
C LEU A 147 8.10 -14.25 14.77
N ARG A 148 7.47 -15.30 15.33
CA ARG A 148 8.00 -16.03 16.50
C ARG A 148 8.92 -17.18 16.13
N SER A 149 8.91 -17.60 14.87
CA SER A 149 9.68 -18.77 14.43
C SER A 149 11.18 -18.45 14.32
N PRO A 150 12.06 -19.47 14.42
CA PRO A 150 13.48 -19.32 14.11
C PRO A 150 13.73 -18.84 12.67
N ILE A 151 12.80 -19.10 11.74
CA ILE A 151 12.89 -18.67 10.34
C ILE A 151 12.86 -17.14 10.26
N ALA A 152 12.15 -16.43 11.14
CA ALA A 152 12.16 -14.97 11.13
C ALA A 152 13.55 -14.37 11.39
N GLU A 153 14.37 -15.00 12.22
CA GLU A 153 15.73 -14.54 12.51
C GLU A 153 16.67 -14.74 11.32
N LYS A 154 16.54 -15.88 10.62
CA LYS A 154 17.35 -16.24 9.45
C LYS A 154 16.45 -16.75 8.33
N PRO A 155 15.73 -15.85 7.63
CA PRO A 155 14.70 -16.28 6.69
C PRO A 155 15.26 -16.72 5.34
N TRP A 156 16.57 -16.67 5.15
CA TRP A 156 17.24 -16.88 3.87
C TRP A 156 17.77 -18.30 3.74
N VAL A 157 17.46 -18.91 2.60
CA VAL A 157 17.99 -20.22 2.19
C VAL A 157 18.73 -20.08 0.86
N ARG A 158 19.78 -20.87 0.69
CA ARG A 158 20.55 -20.90 -0.56
C ARG A 158 19.92 -21.87 -1.54
N VAL A 159 19.51 -21.37 -2.71
CA VAL A 159 19.01 -22.18 -3.83
C VAL A 159 19.89 -21.91 -5.04
N GLY A 160 20.73 -22.90 -5.40
CA GLY A 160 21.77 -22.71 -6.40
C GLY A 160 22.72 -21.56 -6.04
N ASN A 161 22.74 -20.53 -6.88
CA ASN A 161 23.57 -19.33 -6.71
C ASN A 161 22.82 -18.12 -6.12
N GLN A 162 21.55 -18.29 -5.72
CA GLN A 162 20.74 -17.21 -5.15
C GLN A 162 20.44 -17.45 -3.66
N GLN A 163 20.28 -16.36 -2.92
CA GLN A 163 19.71 -16.35 -1.58
C GLN A 163 18.24 -15.93 -1.72
N VAL A 164 17.34 -16.79 -1.26
CA VAL A 164 15.88 -16.56 -1.36
C VAL A 164 15.26 -16.77 0.02
N LEU A 165 14.07 -16.23 0.25
CA LEU A 165 13.31 -16.54 1.44
C LEU A 165 12.92 -18.03 1.46
N SER A 166 12.94 -18.61 2.65
CA SER A 166 12.41 -19.94 2.92
C SER A 166 10.98 -20.07 2.38
N PRO A 167 10.56 -21.23 1.83
CA PRO A 167 9.16 -21.49 1.49
C PRO A 167 8.21 -21.23 2.66
N ASP A 168 8.65 -21.54 3.88
CA ASP A 168 7.86 -21.34 5.11
C ASP A 168 7.89 -19.89 5.63
N ALA A 169 8.62 -18.98 4.96
CA ALA A 169 8.65 -17.58 5.36
C ALA A 169 7.32 -16.89 5.03
N PHE A 170 6.80 -16.14 5.99
CA PHE A 170 5.59 -15.33 5.81
C PHE A 170 5.83 -13.91 6.33
N PRO A 171 6.73 -13.13 5.69
CA PRO A 171 6.98 -11.76 6.12
C PRO A 171 5.75 -10.87 5.88
N PRO A 172 5.59 -9.77 6.64
CA PRO A 172 4.54 -8.79 6.37
C PRO A 172 4.68 -8.23 4.95
N SER A 173 3.57 -8.10 4.24
CA SER A 173 3.49 -7.38 2.98
C SER A 173 3.05 -5.93 3.19
N ILE A 174 3.30 -5.05 2.22
CA ILE A 174 2.82 -3.67 2.27
C ILE A 174 1.29 -3.61 2.37
N TYR A 175 0.58 -4.53 1.72
CA TYR A 175 -0.88 -4.59 1.76
C TYR A 175 -1.41 -5.08 3.10
N ALA A 176 -0.74 -6.06 3.73
CA ALA A 176 -1.06 -6.47 5.09
C ALA A 176 -0.88 -5.29 6.07
N LEU A 177 0.20 -4.52 5.92
CA LEU A 177 0.41 -3.32 6.74
C LEU A 177 -0.67 -2.27 6.48
N GLN A 178 -1.00 -1.98 5.21
CA GLN A 178 -2.05 -1.03 4.86
C GLN A 178 -3.41 -1.43 5.44
N MET A 179 -3.81 -2.70 5.29
CA MET A 179 -5.02 -3.25 5.90
C MET A 179 -5.05 -3.00 7.41
N LEU A 180 -4.01 -3.41 8.13
CA LEU A 180 -3.94 -3.20 9.59
C LEU A 180 -3.88 -1.72 9.96
N SER A 181 -3.35 -0.85 9.09
CA SER A 181 -3.22 0.59 9.34
C SER A 181 -4.58 1.30 9.47
N TYR A 182 -5.60 0.78 8.78
CA TYR A 182 -6.98 1.29 8.80
C TYR A 182 -7.92 0.48 9.70
N MET A 183 -7.39 -0.43 10.53
CA MET A 183 -8.19 -1.24 11.48
C MET A 183 -7.75 -1.01 12.95
N PRO A 184 -7.94 0.20 13.51
CA PRO A 184 -7.45 0.54 14.84
C PRO A 184 -8.06 -0.30 15.99
N LEU A 185 -9.33 -0.67 15.90
CA LEU A 185 -9.97 -1.51 16.93
C LEU A 185 -9.40 -2.92 16.89
N PHE A 186 -9.29 -3.49 15.68
CA PHE A 186 -8.68 -4.80 15.46
C PHE A 186 -7.24 -4.88 15.99
N ARG A 187 -6.43 -3.85 15.74
CA ARG A 187 -5.05 -3.82 16.27
C ARG A 187 -5.01 -3.80 17.80
N THR A 188 -5.94 -3.07 18.43
CA THR A 188 -6.03 -2.99 19.89
C THR A 188 -6.34 -4.36 20.50
N GLU A 189 -7.21 -5.13 19.86
CA GLU A 189 -7.54 -6.51 20.25
C GLU A 189 -6.36 -7.50 20.06
N HIS A 190 -5.38 -7.14 19.23
CA HIS A 190 -4.26 -8.01 18.85
C HIS A 190 -2.88 -7.42 19.15
N TYR A 191 -2.77 -6.63 20.23
CA TYR A 191 -1.57 -5.87 20.57
C TYR A 191 -0.28 -6.70 20.60
N ASP A 192 -0.31 -7.94 21.13
CA ASP A 192 0.87 -8.82 21.19
C ASP A 192 1.49 -9.10 19.81
N LYS A 193 0.64 -9.32 18.79
CA LYS A 193 1.10 -9.57 17.43
C LYS A 193 1.58 -8.27 16.76
N MET A 194 0.97 -7.14 17.11
CA MET A 194 1.44 -5.82 16.67
C MET A 194 2.82 -5.52 17.24
N GLU A 195 3.12 -5.89 18.49
CA GLU A 195 4.46 -5.73 19.06
C GLU A 195 5.54 -6.55 18.33
N LEU A 196 5.23 -7.80 17.95
CA LEU A 196 6.13 -8.61 17.13
C LEU A 196 6.38 -7.96 15.76
N LEU A 197 5.32 -7.43 15.15
CA LEU A 197 5.40 -6.72 13.89
C LEU A 197 6.29 -5.48 14.00
N TYR A 198 6.15 -4.68 15.06
CA TYR A 198 7.00 -3.52 15.30
C TYR A 198 8.49 -3.89 15.37
N ARG A 199 8.83 -4.96 16.12
CA ARG A 199 10.21 -5.45 16.22
C ARG A 199 10.77 -5.88 14.86
N TRP A 200 9.94 -6.52 14.04
CA TRP A 200 10.34 -6.90 12.68
C TRP A 200 10.60 -5.69 11.78
N LEU A 201 9.69 -4.70 11.80
CA LEU A 201 9.76 -3.53 10.93
C LEU A 201 10.89 -2.57 11.29
N THR A 202 11.44 -2.67 12.50
CA THR A 202 12.55 -1.81 12.98
C THR A 202 13.93 -2.46 12.82
N ARG A 203 13.99 -3.69 12.29
CA ARG A 203 15.27 -4.34 12.00
C ARG A 203 15.91 -3.77 10.73
N PRO A 204 17.24 -3.86 10.55
CA PRO A 204 17.88 -3.43 9.32
C PRO A 204 17.31 -4.11 8.07
N LEU A 205 17.10 -3.35 7.00
CA LEU A 205 16.69 -3.91 5.72
C LEU A 205 17.79 -4.82 5.15
N PRO A 206 17.48 -6.06 4.78
CA PRO A 206 18.43 -6.94 4.11
C PRO A 206 18.83 -6.37 2.74
N ARG A 207 20.05 -6.68 2.30
CA ARG A 207 20.54 -6.31 0.95
C ARG A 207 20.07 -7.26 -0.15
N GLN A 208 19.60 -8.44 0.25
CA GLN A 208 19.10 -9.47 -0.67
C GLN A 208 17.80 -9.01 -1.32
N GLU A 209 17.61 -9.37 -2.59
CA GLU A 209 16.35 -9.18 -3.28
C GLU A 209 15.23 -9.99 -2.62
N ALA A 210 14.02 -9.44 -2.63
CA ALA A 210 12.84 -10.12 -2.12
C ALA A 210 12.38 -11.18 -3.11
N LEU A 211 13.01 -12.35 -3.05
CA LEU A 211 12.69 -13.55 -3.81
C LEU A 211 12.27 -14.65 -2.84
N GLN A 212 11.30 -15.49 -3.22
CA GLN A 212 10.88 -16.64 -2.43
C GLN A 212 10.83 -17.90 -3.28
N LEU A 213 11.21 -19.02 -2.69
CA LEU A 213 10.99 -20.32 -3.31
C LEU A 213 9.53 -20.72 -3.11
N ALA A 214 8.79 -20.86 -4.21
CA ALA A 214 7.45 -21.41 -4.26
C ALA A 214 7.48 -22.69 -5.11
N GLY A 215 7.33 -23.83 -4.44
CA GLY A 215 7.51 -25.17 -4.98
C GLY A 215 8.92 -25.33 -5.53
N LYS A 216 9.05 -25.30 -6.86
CA LYS A 216 10.34 -25.43 -7.57
C LYS A 216 10.78 -24.13 -8.24
N LYS A 217 10.00 -23.06 -8.12
CA LYS A 217 10.25 -21.79 -8.81
C LYS A 217 10.69 -20.74 -7.81
N ILE A 218 11.66 -19.93 -8.21
CA ILE A 218 12.01 -18.72 -7.50
C ILE A 218 11.15 -17.60 -8.06
N ILE A 219 10.37 -16.95 -7.20
CA ILE A 219 9.40 -15.93 -7.60
C ILE A 219 9.69 -14.63 -6.84
N PRO A 220 9.64 -13.47 -7.53
CA PRO A 220 9.71 -12.18 -6.86
C PRO A 220 8.50 -11.93 -5.95
N ILE A 221 8.77 -11.42 -4.75
CA ILE A 221 7.78 -10.99 -3.76
C ILE A 221 7.98 -9.50 -3.43
N PRO A 222 7.80 -8.59 -4.41
CA PRO A 222 8.17 -7.17 -4.29
C PRO A 222 7.39 -6.42 -3.20
N ASN A 223 6.26 -6.96 -2.78
CA ASN A 223 5.40 -6.37 -1.75
C ASN A 223 5.85 -6.76 -0.33
N ALA A 224 6.78 -7.70 -0.17
CA ALA A 224 7.29 -8.09 1.15
C ALA A 224 8.05 -6.92 1.82
N VAL A 225 7.89 -6.82 3.12
CA VAL A 225 8.55 -5.84 3.98
C VAL A 225 9.47 -6.59 4.91
N LEU A 226 10.77 -6.51 4.64
CA LEU A 226 11.78 -7.34 5.30
C LEU A 226 12.55 -6.58 6.39
N GLY A 227 12.15 -5.36 6.74
CA GLY A 227 12.78 -4.51 7.75
C GLY A 227 12.46 -3.04 7.53
N ASP A 228 13.28 -2.18 8.13
CA ASP A 228 13.14 -0.73 8.08
C ASP A 228 13.46 -0.20 6.67
N ARG A 229 12.45 0.36 6.00
CA ARG A 229 12.60 0.94 4.65
C ARG A 229 13.29 2.32 4.66
N LEU A 230 13.47 2.94 5.83
CA LEU A 230 14.17 4.22 6.00
C LEU A 230 15.35 4.09 6.99
N PRO A 231 16.35 3.23 6.70
CA PRO A 231 17.38 2.84 7.67
C PRO A 231 18.39 3.96 7.98
N HIS A 232 18.45 5.01 7.16
CA HIS A 232 19.38 6.13 7.34
C HIS A 232 18.78 7.44 6.85
N ARG A 233 19.37 8.57 7.30
CA ARG A 233 18.86 9.93 7.06
C ARG A 233 18.59 10.29 5.61
N ASN A 234 19.38 9.76 4.67
CA ASN A 234 19.24 10.12 3.25
C ASN A 234 18.20 9.25 2.52
N ALA A 235 17.66 8.19 3.15
CA ALA A 235 16.74 7.27 2.49
C ALA A 235 15.43 7.94 2.08
N VAL A 236 15.08 9.06 2.73
CA VAL A 236 13.91 9.87 2.39
C VAL A 236 14.05 10.62 1.06
N GLU A 237 15.28 10.85 0.58
CA GLU A 237 15.54 11.55 -0.68
C GLU A 237 15.51 10.61 -1.89
N ASP A 238 15.73 9.31 -1.68
CA ASP A 238 15.83 8.32 -2.77
C ASP A 238 14.49 8.13 -3.49
N ASP A 239 13.40 8.11 -2.74
CA ASP A 239 12.02 8.04 -3.24
C ASP A 239 11.09 8.77 -2.24
N VAL A 240 10.98 10.09 -2.41
CA VAL A 240 10.20 10.97 -1.52
C VAL A 240 8.76 10.49 -1.34
N PRO A 241 7.99 10.14 -2.40
CA PRO A 241 6.63 9.66 -2.23
C PRO A 241 6.54 8.34 -1.46
N ALA A 242 7.45 7.39 -1.72
CA ALA A 242 7.47 6.14 -0.96
C ALA A 242 7.86 6.37 0.51
N ALA A 243 8.79 7.29 0.78
CA ALA A 243 9.23 7.63 2.14
C ALA A 243 8.09 8.25 2.96
N ILE A 244 7.38 9.25 2.42
CA ILE A 244 6.26 9.87 3.14
C ILE A 244 5.10 8.90 3.32
N ALA A 245 4.81 8.06 2.32
CA ALA A 245 3.77 7.02 2.43
C ALA A 245 4.13 5.95 3.48
N TRP A 246 5.42 5.60 3.60
CA TRP A 246 5.91 4.72 4.67
C TRP A 246 5.74 5.35 6.05
N LEU A 247 6.10 6.63 6.22
CA LEU A 247 5.92 7.34 7.48
C LEU A 247 4.43 7.47 7.86
N GLU A 248 3.56 7.74 6.89
CA GLU A 248 2.10 7.73 7.11
C GLU A 248 1.62 6.36 7.59
N LEU A 249 2.06 5.29 6.94
CA LEU A 249 1.72 3.93 7.34
C LEU A 249 2.17 3.63 8.78
N MET A 250 3.41 4.00 9.13
CA MET A 250 3.94 3.84 10.49
C MET A 250 3.19 4.73 11.51
N ALA A 251 2.75 5.92 11.11
CA ALA A 251 1.94 6.80 11.95
C ALA A 251 0.57 6.16 12.24
N ARG A 252 -0.11 5.67 11.20
CA ARG A 252 -1.40 5.00 11.30
C ARG A 252 -1.31 3.75 12.17
N LEU A 253 -0.24 2.97 12.05
CA LEU A 253 0.04 1.79 12.90
C LEU A 253 0.42 2.14 14.35
N ASN A 254 0.54 3.43 14.69
CA ASN A 254 1.03 3.92 15.98
C ASN A 254 2.48 3.53 16.31
N TYR A 255 3.30 3.33 15.28
CA TYR A 255 4.72 2.99 15.42
C TYR A 255 5.64 4.21 15.23
N LEU A 256 5.24 5.20 14.45
CA LEU A 256 6.06 6.39 14.19
C LEU A 256 6.52 7.06 15.49
N ARG A 257 5.60 7.32 16.43
CA ARG A 257 5.91 7.95 17.74
C ARG A 257 6.90 7.16 18.61
N ARG A 258 7.03 5.86 18.35
CA ARG A 258 7.85 4.93 19.15
C ARG A 258 9.26 4.77 18.58
N ASN A 259 9.48 5.20 17.35
CA ASN A 259 10.75 5.06 16.64
C ASN A 259 11.38 6.44 16.42
N GLU A 260 12.42 6.74 17.18
CA GLU A 260 13.13 8.03 17.09
C GLU A 260 13.71 8.31 15.70
N ASN A 261 14.18 7.29 14.99
CA ASN A 261 14.72 7.46 13.64
C ASN A 261 13.63 7.91 12.67
N TRP A 262 12.47 7.24 12.68
CA TRP A 262 11.33 7.64 11.85
C TRP A 262 10.77 9.01 12.23
N CYS A 263 10.71 9.34 13.53
CA CYS A 263 10.36 10.69 13.98
C CYS A 263 11.30 11.74 13.39
N LYS A 264 12.62 11.53 13.44
CA LYS A 264 13.61 12.44 12.84
C LYS A 264 13.46 12.55 11.32
N MET A 265 13.13 11.45 10.63
CA MET A 265 12.84 11.48 9.19
C MET A 265 11.60 12.30 8.88
N TYR A 266 10.55 12.16 9.69
CA TYR A 266 9.34 12.97 9.55
C TYR A 266 9.58 14.44 9.88
N GLU A 267 10.33 14.75 10.93
CA GLU A 267 10.68 16.13 11.30
C GLU A 267 11.48 16.82 10.21
N ARG A 268 12.34 16.10 9.49
CA ARG A 268 12.99 16.64 8.30
C ARG A 268 11.99 17.11 7.24
N PHE A 269 10.95 16.34 6.95
CA PHE A 269 9.89 16.79 6.04
C PHE A 269 9.18 18.04 6.56
N VAL A 270 9.00 18.18 7.87
CA VAL A 270 8.40 19.39 8.47
C VAL A 270 9.35 20.59 8.37
N ASP A 271 10.65 20.39 8.62
CA ASP A 271 11.67 21.43 8.54
C ASP A 271 11.87 21.94 7.10
N ASP A 272 11.55 21.10 6.11
CA ASP A 272 11.57 21.44 4.68
C ASP A 272 10.34 22.24 4.23
N CYS A 273 9.35 22.45 5.11
CA CYS A 273 8.26 23.36 4.86
C CYS A 273 8.73 24.82 4.98
N GLY A 274 8.39 25.63 3.97
CA GLY A 274 8.65 27.06 3.97
C GLY A 274 7.84 27.80 5.04
N ARG A 275 8.05 29.12 5.11
CA ARG A 275 7.25 30.00 6.00
C ARG A 275 5.76 30.04 5.63
N ASP A 276 5.45 29.72 4.38
CA ASP A 276 4.11 29.54 3.83
C ASP A 276 3.48 28.19 4.21
N GLY A 277 4.22 27.32 4.90
CA GLY A 277 3.78 25.98 5.26
C GLY A 277 3.84 24.97 4.11
N VAL A 278 4.36 25.35 2.94
CA VAL A 278 4.47 24.48 1.77
C VAL A 278 5.80 23.75 1.78
N TRP A 279 5.76 22.43 1.63
CA TRP A 279 6.98 21.61 1.53
C TRP A 279 7.70 21.87 0.21
N HIS A 280 9.02 22.06 0.28
CA HIS A 280 9.86 22.22 -0.89
C HIS A 280 11.04 21.24 -0.87
N PRO A 281 11.40 20.61 -2.00
CA PRO A 281 12.59 19.75 -2.02
C PRO A 281 13.86 20.59 -1.86
N HIS A 282 14.78 20.15 -1.02
CA HIS A 282 16.05 20.85 -0.77
C HIS A 282 16.91 21.13 -2.03
N LYS A 283 16.78 20.35 -3.11
CA LYS A 283 17.74 20.34 -4.24
C LYS A 283 17.12 20.70 -5.59
N GLY A 284 16.21 21.68 -5.66
CA GLY A 284 15.65 22.13 -6.94
C GLY A 284 15.08 20.99 -7.81
N MET A 285 14.66 19.89 -7.16
CA MET A 285 14.19 18.70 -7.85
C MET A 285 12.93 19.04 -8.64
N ALA A 286 12.79 18.41 -9.81
CA ALA A 286 11.49 18.31 -10.46
C ALA A 286 10.50 17.56 -9.54
N MET A 287 9.22 17.52 -9.93
CA MET A 287 8.18 16.80 -9.18
C MET A 287 8.67 15.37 -8.80
N PRO A 288 8.63 14.99 -7.51
CA PRO A 288 9.03 13.68 -7.06
C PRO A 288 8.33 12.57 -7.84
N ARG A 289 9.02 11.44 -7.99
CA ARG A 289 8.49 10.25 -8.62
C ARG A 289 8.82 9.05 -7.75
N SER A 290 7.94 8.07 -7.79
CA SER A 290 8.18 6.78 -7.17
C SER A 290 8.15 5.67 -8.22
N SER A 291 9.05 4.70 -8.07
CA SER A 291 9.00 3.45 -8.82
C SER A 291 8.18 2.38 -8.11
N MET A 292 7.65 2.66 -6.91
CA MET A 292 6.95 1.70 -6.08
C MET A 292 5.45 1.65 -6.45
N PRO A 293 4.93 0.53 -6.98
CA PRO A 293 3.55 0.46 -7.47
C PRO A 293 2.50 0.73 -6.38
N TRP A 294 2.78 0.34 -5.13
CA TRP A 294 1.86 0.53 -4.00
C TRP A 294 1.64 1.99 -3.60
N VAL A 295 2.49 2.91 -4.08
CA VAL A 295 2.40 4.36 -3.85
C VAL A 295 1.52 5.04 -4.89
N TRP A 296 1.33 4.44 -6.07
CA TRP A 296 0.66 5.08 -7.22
C TRP A 296 -0.76 5.57 -6.90
N ALA A 297 -1.49 4.84 -6.04
CA ALA A 297 -2.85 5.20 -5.70
C ALA A 297 -2.94 6.44 -4.80
N SER A 298 -1.89 6.74 -4.04
CA SER A 298 -1.84 7.83 -3.08
C SER A 298 -0.97 9.01 -3.52
N TYR A 299 -0.21 8.86 -4.62
CA TYR A 299 0.64 9.90 -5.19
C TYR A 299 1.01 9.65 -6.68
N PRO A 300 1.10 10.70 -7.51
CA PRO A 300 0.50 12.02 -7.28
C PRO A 300 -1.01 11.94 -7.49
N LEU A 301 -1.79 12.66 -6.70
CA LEU A 301 -3.25 12.80 -6.82
C LEU A 301 -3.59 14.00 -7.70
N GLU A 302 -2.96 15.13 -7.45
CA GLU A 302 -3.10 16.31 -8.28
C GLU A 302 -2.25 16.19 -9.56
N PRO A 303 -2.80 16.48 -10.75
CA PRO A 303 -1.99 16.59 -11.94
C PRO A 303 -0.95 17.70 -11.75
N ALA A 304 0.28 17.43 -12.20
CA ALA A 304 1.39 18.36 -12.05
C ALA A 304 1.12 19.67 -12.78
N HIS A 305 0.61 20.66 -12.07
CA HIS A 305 0.46 22.02 -12.57
C HIS A 305 1.70 22.83 -12.20
N GLY A 306 1.92 23.97 -12.87
CA GLY A 306 3.08 24.82 -12.61
C GLY A 306 3.06 25.38 -11.17
N GLY A 307 4.20 25.95 -10.72
CA GLY A 307 4.27 26.59 -9.40
C GLY A 307 4.20 25.59 -8.24
N ASP A 308 3.60 26.01 -7.12
CA ASP A 308 3.61 25.28 -5.84
C ASP A 308 2.58 24.13 -5.77
N GLU A 309 1.62 24.07 -6.69
CA GLU A 309 0.62 23.00 -6.76
C GLU A 309 1.26 21.61 -6.90
N ARG A 310 2.45 21.54 -7.50
CA ARG A 310 3.25 20.30 -7.60
C ARG A 310 3.73 19.75 -6.24
N TRP A 311 3.67 20.54 -5.18
CA TRP A 311 4.05 20.15 -3.81
C TRP A 311 2.84 19.86 -2.92
N ALA A 312 1.61 20.07 -3.42
CA ALA A 312 0.38 19.97 -2.64
C ALA A 312 0.24 18.60 -1.98
N ASP A 313 0.46 17.51 -2.71
CA ASP A 313 0.31 16.15 -2.18
C ASP A 313 1.29 15.85 -1.03
N ILE A 314 2.57 16.20 -1.19
CA ILE A 314 3.57 15.96 -0.14
C ILE A 314 3.26 16.83 1.08
N THR A 315 2.93 18.10 0.87
CA THR A 315 2.54 19.03 1.93
C THR A 315 1.31 18.51 2.69
N PHE A 316 0.29 18.06 1.97
CA PHE A 316 -0.91 17.46 2.55
C PHE A 316 -0.58 16.23 3.40
N ARG A 317 0.26 15.32 2.89
CA ARG A 317 0.67 14.10 3.61
C ARG A 317 1.43 14.43 4.89
N ILE A 318 2.29 15.44 4.88
CA ILE A 318 2.99 15.92 6.09
C ILE A 318 1.97 16.38 7.14
N GLY A 319 0.99 17.18 6.74
CA GLY A 319 -0.11 17.64 7.62
C GLY A 319 -1.00 16.49 8.10
N LEU A 320 -1.29 15.50 7.25
CA LEU A 320 -2.07 14.32 7.60
C LEU A 320 -1.34 13.49 8.67
N ILE A 321 -0.04 13.27 8.51
CA ILE A 321 0.79 12.61 9.53
C ILE A 321 0.75 13.41 10.83
N ALA A 322 0.90 14.75 10.79
CA ALA A 322 0.81 15.59 12.00
C ALA A 322 -0.52 15.37 12.72
N ARG A 323 -1.63 15.37 11.97
CA ARG A 323 -2.99 15.11 12.51
C ARG A 323 -3.10 13.72 13.14
N ILE A 324 -2.60 12.68 12.48
CA ILE A 324 -2.57 11.29 13.03
C ILE A 324 -1.71 11.24 14.31
N LEU A 325 -0.62 12.01 14.33
CA LEU A 325 0.23 12.19 15.49
C LEU A 325 -0.38 13.11 16.57
N GLY A 326 -1.61 13.59 16.40
CA GLY A 326 -2.26 14.50 17.34
C GLY A 326 -1.52 15.82 17.54
N ARG A 327 -0.61 16.17 16.61
CA ARG A 327 0.06 17.48 16.56
C ARG A 327 -0.93 18.49 15.98
N GLY A 328 -0.94 19.71 16.51
CA GLY A 328 -1.73 20.79 15.93
C GLY A 328 -1.21 21.13 14.54
N VAL A 329 -2.11 21.29 13.57
CA VAL A 329 -1.78 21.85 12.26
C VAL A 329 -1.97 23.36 12.36
N THR A 330 -0.90 24.12 12.17
CA THR A 330 -1.00 25.58 12.11
C THR A 330 -1.39 25.96 10.69
N LEU A 331 -2.59 26.51 10.53
CA LEU A 331 -3.00 27.12 9.27
C LEU A 331 -2.30 28.49 9.19
N VAL A 332 -1.44 28.66 8.18
CA VAL A 332 -0.76 29.93 7.89
C VAL A 332 -1.68 30.82 7.05
#